data_AF-A0AAE8ZV45-F1
#
_entry.id   AF-A0AAE8ZV45-F1
#
_cell.length_a   1.000
_cell.length_b   1.000
_cell.length_c   1.000
_cell.angle_alpha   90.00
_cell.angle_beta   90.00
_cell.angle_gamma   90.00
#
_symmetry.space_group_name_H-M   'P 1'
#
loop_
_entity.id
_entity.type
_entity.pdbx_description
1 polymer ?
#
loop_
_entity_poly.entity_id
_entity_poly.type
_entity_poly.pdbx_seq_one_letter_code
_entity_poly.pdbx_strand_id
1 'polypeptide(L)'
;MRFLSDLQILNLSLCYEIPIWALYFISVAVIFLKWSTVKSSFLQFYIFEFLTSILTFYNTYISLRLPNIAGTDDSLSRRYASKNETDFFHQLQFALQYHMAYVQYATTMVVALNRMAILQNAEYFEKKNRRYGWIIMCVIMLCPIAATYEVFLHDAYYKYIPSTNNYYVYSGCSSPDLLKQLFYFMCVCLSLTTVSNCFVFAKLCFFPLTPRNLETEFFFVSFMSSNTLTIGTVLTYGMRSATPGTLLFEVNKILLPVVSDVLSLNQPFYLIFYHKPARKLFFDIIHEVFRCLCCRKPRGIRPVDVTIL
;
A
#
# COMPACT_ATOMS: atom_id res chain seq x y z
N MET A 1 -11.04 -20.46 -21.49
CA MET A 1 -9.94 -19.60 -21.97
C MET A 1 -8.95 -19.38 -20.83
N ARG A 2 -7.76 -19.98 -20.87
CA ARG A 2 -6.64 -19.61 -19.96
C ARG A 2 -5.93 -18.43 -20.63
N PHE A 3 -6.18 -17.20 -20.18
CA PHE A 3 -5.71 -16.03 -20.92
C PHE A 3 -4.21 -15.74 -20.71
N LEU A 4 -3.60 -16.20 -19.61
CA LEU A 4 -2.15 -16.21 -19.35
C LEU A 4 -1.84 -17.35 -18.35
N SER A 5 -0.62 -17.93 -18.36
CA SER A 5 -0.21 -18.83 -17.27
C SER A 5 0.10 -18.04 -15.99
N ASP A 6 -0.13 -18.62 -14.81
CA ASP A 6 0.11 -17.95 -13.51
C ASP A 6 1.56 -17.45 -13.37
N LEU A 7 2.51 -18.16 -14.00
CA LEU A 7 3.91 -17.76 -14.11
C LEU A 7 4.12 -16.49 -14.97
N GLN A 8 3.39 -16.35 -16.08
CA GLN A 8 3.46 -15.16 -16.93
C GLN A 8 2.88 -13.94 -16.20
N ILE A 9 1.81 -14.12 -15.44
CA ILE A 9 1.22 -13.06 -14.62
C ILE A 9 2.21 -12.61 -13.55
N LEU A 10 2.88 -13.54 -12.86
CA LEU A 10 3.92 -13.17 -11.88
C LEU A 10 5.09 -12.44 -12.53
N ASN A 11 5.64 -12.96 -13.63
CA ASN A 11 6.79 -12.35 -14.28
C ASN A 11 6.47 -10.93 -14.78
N LEU A 12 5.29 -10.74 -15.38
CA LEU A 12 4.81 -9.41 -15.75
C LEU A 12 4.69 -8.51 -14.51
N SER A 13 4.20 -9.06 -13.39
CA SER A 13 4.06 -8.32 -12.14
C SER A 13 5.41 -7.84 -11.59
N LEU A 14 6.37 -8.75 -11.51
CA LEU A 14 7.72 -8.44 -11.02
C LEU A 14 8.45 -7.43 -11.92
N CYS A 15 8.25 -7.50 -13.25
CA CYS A 15 8.84 -6.55 -14.18
C CYS A 15 8.41 -5.09 -13.92
N TYR A 16 7.18 -4.84 -13.48
CA TYR A 16 6.75 -3.49 -13.14
C TYR A 16 7.00 -3.16 -11.66
N GLU A 17 6.89 -4.11 -10.74
CA GLU A 17 7.04 -3.90 -9.30
C GLU A 17 8.48 -3.57 -8.88
N ILE A 18 9.47 -4.27 -9.44
CA ILE A 18 10.89 -4.08 -9.06
C ILE A 18 11.34 -2.62 -9.30
N PRO A 19 11.10 -2.02 -10.48
CA PRO A 19 11.40 -0.60 -10.69
C PRO A 19 10.70 0.29 -9.66
N ILE A 20 9.43 0.05 -9.35
CA ILE A 20 8.66 0.91 -8.45
C ILE A 20 9.16 0.80 -7.02
N TRP A 21 9.48 -0.42 -6.57
CA TRP A 21 10.12 -0.63 -5.28
C TRP A 21 11.45 0.10 -5.20
N ALA A 22 12.29 0.00 -6.22
CA ALA A 22 13.55 0.75 -6.27
C ALA A 22 13.29 2.27 -6.13
N LEU A 23 12.30 2.82 -6.84
CA LEU A 23 11.90 4.23 -6.69
C LEU A 23 11.45 4.54 -5.25
N TYR A 24 10.65 3.67 -4.63
CA TYR A 24 10.15 3.86 -3.27
C TYR A 24 11.30 3.86 -2.25
N PHE A 25 12.21 2.88 -2.32
CA PHE A 25 13.41 2.82 -1.47
C PHE A 25 14.29 4.05 -1.63
N ILE A 26 14.55 4.50 -2.87
CA ILE A 26 15.31 5.73 -3.12
C ILE A 26 14.60 6.92 -2.48
N SER A 27 13.28 7.08 -2.71
CA SER A 27 12.53 8.22 -2.15
C SER A 27 12.61 8.29 -0.63
N VAL A 28 12.53 7.16 0.05
CA VAL A 28 12.62 7.07 1.52
C VAL A 28 14.05 7.33 2.00
N ALA A 29 15.06 6.77 1.33
CA ALA A 29 16.47 7.04 1.64
C ALA A 29 16.79 8.54 1.55
N VAL A 30 16.26 9.22 0.53
CA VAL A 30 16.38 10.67 0.35
C VAL A 30 15.75 11.45 1.49
N ILE A 31 14.54 11.05 1.90
CA ILE A 31 13.85 11.67 3.05
C ILE A 31 14.68 11.51 4.33
N PHE A 32 15.27 10.33 4.57
CA PHE A 32 16.13 10.11 5.73
C PHE A 32 17.40 10.96 5.68
N LEU A 33 18.07 11.05 4.52
CA LEU A 33 19.28 11.87 4.36
C LEU A 33 19.03 13.38 4.54
N LYS A 34 17.81 13.86 4.22
CA LYS A 34 17.40 15.27 4.34
C LYS A 34 16.43 15.53 5.49
N TRP A 35 16.34 14.60 6.46
CA TRP A 35 15.38 14.69 7.57
C TRP A 35 15.54 15.94 8.43
N SER A 36 16.76 16.48 8.54
CA SER A 36 17.03 17.73 9.27
C SER A 36 16.40 18.96 8.61
N THR A 37 16.25 18.94 7.28
CA THR A 37 15.76 20.08 6.48
C THR A 37 14.27 19.97 6.18
N VAL A 38 13.71 18.76 6.09
CA VAL A 38 12.32 18.53 5.65
C VAL A 38 11.51 17.80 6.72
N LYS A 39 11.23 18.47 7.84
CA LYS A 39 10.41 17.91 8.94
C LYS A 39 8.93 18.23 8.76
N SER A 40 8.28 17.53 7.82
CA SER A 40 6.82 17.64 7.60
C SER A 40 6.06 16.42 8.15
N SER A 41 4.84 16.65 8.64
CA SER A 41 3.92 15.58 9.06
C SER A 41 3.59 14.63 7.89
N PHE A 42 3.55 15.17 6.66
CA PHE A 42 3.28 14.38 5.46
C PHE A 42 4.36 13.31 5.23
N LEU A 43 5.64 13.65 5.43
CA LEU A 43 6.75 12.71 5.23
C LEU A 43 6.78 11.61 6.29
N GLN A 44 6.32 11.90 7.51
CA GLN A 44 6.15 10.88 8.55
C GLN A 44 5.13 9.82 8.09
N PHE A 45 3.97 10.24 7.58
CA PHE A 45 2.96 9.33 7.04
C PHE A 45 3.46 8.59 5.79
N TYR A 46 4.27 9.23 4.94
CA TYR A 46 4.84 8.58 3.76
C TYR A 46 5.81 7.44 4.12
N ILE A 47 6.66 7.63 5.13
CA ILE A 47 7.55 6.57 5.64
C ILE A 47 6.74 5.44 6.27
N PHE A 48 5.70 5.79 7.03
CA PHE A 48 4.80 4.79 7.61
C PHE A 48 4.12 3.96 6.52
N GLU A 49 3.58 4.61 5.50
CA GLU A 49 2.94 3.97 4.35
C GLU A 49 3.93 3.02 3.65
N PHE A 50 5.18 3.45 3.45
CA PHE A 50 6.26 2.61 2.91
C PHE A 50 6.47 1.32 3.72
N LEU A 51 6.57 1.42 5.06
CA LEU A 51 6.75 0.25 5.91
C LEU A 51 5.55 -0.70 5.83
N THR A 52 4.32 -0.15 5.84
CA THR A 52 3.12 -0.96 5.69
C THR A 52 3.01 -1.60 4.31
N SER A 53 3.44 -0.92 3.25
CA SER A 53 3.50 -1.48 1.90
C SER A 53 4.49 -2.64 1.80
N ILE A 54 5.66 -2.57 2.46
CA ILE A 54 6.62 -3.68 2.50
C ILE A 54 5.99 -4.91 3.14
N LEU A 55 5.34 -4.72 4.29
CA LEU A 55 4.65 -5.80 5.00
C LEU A 55 3.55 -6.43 4.13
N THR A 56 2.74 -5.61 3.48
CA THR A 56 1.64 -6.07 2.62
C THR A 56 2.17 -6.86 1.42
N PHE A 57 3.21 -6.35 0.76
CA PHE A 57 3.83 -6.98 -0.39
C PHE A 57 4.46 -8.31 -0.03
N TYR A 58 5.28 -8.34 1.02
CA TYR A 58 5.92 -9.57 1.50
C TYR A 58 4.87 -10.63 1.88
N ASN A 59 3.83 -10.22 2.60
CA ASN A 59 2.75 -11.10 3.00
C ASN A 59 2.01 -11.69 1.79
N THR A 60 1.62 -10.84 0.84
CA THR A 60 0.93 -11.23 -0.42
C THR A 60 1.80 -12.15 -1.27
N TYR A 61 3.10 -11.87 -1.36
CA TYR A 61 4.04 -12.67 -2.14
C TYR A 61 4.12 -14.11 -1.63
N ILE A 62 4.19 -14.30 -0.31
CA ILE A 62 4.30 -15.64 0.28
C ILE A 62 2.95 -16.36 0.38
N SER A 63 1.84 -15.64 0.60
CA SER A 63 0.52 -16.22 0.91
C SER A 63 -0.32 -16.54 -0.32
N LEU A 64 -0.13 -15.77 -1.39
CA LEU A 64 -0.93 -15.88 -2.60
C LEU A 64 -0.09 -16.21 -3.82
N ARG A 65 1.03 -15.50 -4.03
CA ARG A 65 1.75 -15.59 -5.30
C ARG A 65 2.62 -16.84 -5.43
N LEU A 66 3.50 -17.09 -4.47
CA LEU A 66 4.36 -18.28 -4.47
C LEU A 66 3.57 -19.61 -4.44
N PRO A 67 2.51 -19.78 -3.62
CA PRO A 67 1.69 -21.01 -3.60
C PRO A 67 0.95 -21.27 -4.92
N ASN A 68 0.54 -20.21 -5.62
CA ASN A 68 -0.12 -20.31 -6.92
C ASN A 68 0.82 -20.75 -8.06
N ILE A 69 2.14 -20.76 -7.83
CA ILE A 69 3.14 -21.13 -8.83
C ILE A 69 3.83 -22.45 -8.47
N ALA A 70 3.77 -22.83 -7.19
CA ALA A 70 4.19 -24.13 -6.72
C ALA A 70 3.27 -25.23 -7.30
N GLY A 71 3.60 -25.70 -8.51
CA GLY A 71 2.97 -26.87 -9.13
C GLY A 71 3.31 -28.18 -8.41
N THR A 72 3.08 -29.33 -9.02
CA THR A 72 3.33 -30.65 -8.40
C THR A 72 4.81 -31.02 -8.27
N ASP A 73 5.67 -30.63 -9.22
CA ASP A 73 7.00 -31.24 -9.39
C ASP A 73 8.20 -30.37 -8.95
N ASP A 74 7.95 -29.16 -8.44
CA ASP A 74 9.02 -28.24 -8.04
C ASP A 74 9.43 -28.35 -6.56
N SER A 75 10.66 -27.95 -6.24
CA SER A 75 11.16 -27.88 -4.84
C SER A 75 10.27 -27.00 -3.93
N LEU A 76 9.59 -26.03 -4.52
CA LEU A 76 8.56 -25.19 -3.90
C LEU A 76 7.30 -25.98 -3.51
N SER A 77 6.91 -26.99 -4.29
CA SER A 77 5.76 -27.86 -3.98
C SER A 77 5.98 -28.60 -2.68
N ARG A 78 7.18 -29.18 -2.49
CA ARG A 78 7.56 -29.88 -1.26
C ARG A 78 7.51 -28.97 -0.04
N ARG A 79 7.88 -27.70 -0.18
CA ARG A 79 7.87 -26.72 0.91
C ARG A 79 6.46 -26.32 1.35
N TYR A 80 5.50 -26.25 0.42
CA TYR A 80 4.09 -25.98 0.74
C TYR A 80 3.32 -27.25 1.13
N ALA A 81 3.67 -28.41 0.53
CA ALA A 81 3.12 -29.72 0.91
C ALA A 81 3.48 -30.11 2.35
N SER A 82 4.69 -29.77 2.82
CA SER A 82 5.11 -30.00 4.21
C SER A 82 4.46 -29.02 5.21
N LYS A 83 3.62 -28.09 4.75
CA LYS A 83 2.91 -27.07 5.54
C LYS A 83 1.40 -27.31 5.51
N ASN A 84 1.01 -28.60 5.57
CA ASN A 84 -0.37 -29.05 5.62
C ASN A 84 -0.97 -28.98 7.05
N GLU A 85 -0.15 -28.70 8.06
CA GLU A 85 -0.56 -28.50 9.45
C GLU A 85 -0.54 -27.02 9.82
N THR A 86 -1.39 -26.64 10.78
CA THR A 86 -1.42 -25.29 11.35
C THR A 86 -0.10 -25.01 12.05
N ASP A 87 0.50 -23.86 11.74
CA ASP A 87 1.65 -23.32 12.46
C ASP A 87 1.40 -21.83 12.70
N PHE A 88 1.98 -21.30 13.78
CA PHE A 88 1.85 -19.91 14.21
C PHE A 88 2.14 -18.94 13.05
N PHE A 89 3.17 -19.23 12.26
CA PHE A 89 3.54 -18.38 11.13
C PHE A 89 2.46 -18.34 10.04
N HIS A 90 1.73 -19.43 9.81
CA HIS A 90 0.64 -19.46 8.82
C HIS A 90 -0.59 -18.70 9.31
N GLN A 91 -0.93 -18.86 10.59
CA GLN A 91 -2.01 -18.10 11.22
C GLN A 91 -1.71 -16.60 11.19
N LEU A 92 -0.48 -16.21 11.54
CA LEU A 92 -0.03 -14.83 11.46
C LEU A 92 -0.10 -14.29 10.04
N GLN A 93 0.38 -15.06 9.06
CA GLN A 93 0.40 -14.65 7.66
C GLN A 93 -1.02 -14.45 7.09
N PHE A 94 -1.94 -15.36 7.41
CA PHE A 94 -3.34 -15.25 7.00
C PHE A 94 -4.04 -14.06 7.68
N ALA A 95 -3.82 -13.87 8.99
CA ALA A 95 -4.35 -12.73 9.72
C ALA A 95 -3.80 -11.39 9.19
N LEU A 96 -2.49 -11.33 8.90
CA LEU A 96 -1.84 -10.16 8.31
C LEU A 96 -2.44 -9.78 6.95
N GLN A 97 -2.93 -10.75 6.16
CA GLN A 97 -3.53 -10.46 4.87
C GLN A 97 -4.77 -9.58 4.99
N TYR A 98 -5.66 -9.89 5.94
CA TYR A 98 -6.82 -9.05 6.22
C TYR A 98 -6.44 -7.79 6.99
N HIS A 99 -5.52 -7.90 7.95
CA HIS A 99 -5.07 -6.80 8.79
C HIS A 99 -4.50 -5.65 7.96
N MET A 100 -3.64 -5.96 6.98
CA MET A 100 -3.04 -4.93 6.15
C MET A 100 -4.05 -4.20 5.27
N ALA A 101 -5.15 -4.85 4.85
CA ALA A 101 -6.23 -4.16 4.15
C ALA A 101 -6.88 -3.07 5.02
N TYR A 102 -7.13 -3.35 6.31
CA TYR A 102 -7.60 -2.33 7.25
C TYR A 102 -6.58 -1.19 7.42
N VAL A 103 -5.31 -1.53 7.66
CA VAL A 103 -4.22 -0.57 7.85
C VAL A 103 -4.09 0.38 6.66
N GLN A 104 -4.14 -0.16 5.43
CA GLN A 104 -4.03 0.62 4.22
C GLN A 104 -5.19 1.61 4.04
N TYR A 105 -6.43 1.15 4.19
CA TYR A 105 -7.61 2.01 4.07
C TYR A 105 -7.63 3.10 5.16
N ALA A 106 -7.27 2.74 6.40
CA ALA A 106 -7.17 3.68 7.50
C ALA A 106 -6.08 4.74 7.25
N THR A 107 -4.92 4.32 6.74
CA THR A 107 -3.80 5.22 6.42
C THR A 107 -4.21 6.23 5.37
N THR A 108 -4.79 5.78 4.24
CA THR A 108 -5.23 6.69 3.18
C THR A 108 -6.30 7.67 3.67
N MET A 109 -7.25 7.21 4.48
CA MET A 109 -8.26 8.06 5.10
C MET A 109 -7.64 9.12 6.01
N VAL A 110 -6.73 8.73 6.90
CA VAL A 110 -6.05 9.65 7.82
C VAL A 110 -5.21 10.67 7.06
N VAL A 111 -4.52 10.26 5.98
CA VAL A 111 -3.75 11.17 5.13
C VAL A 111 -4.68 12.21 4.47
N ALA A 112 -5.85 11.81 3.98
CA ALA A 112 -6.83 12.73 3.41
C ALA A 112 -7.38 13.72 4.47
N LEU A 113 -7.70 13.23 5.68
CA LEU A 113 -8.14 14.06 6.80
C LEU A 113 -7.05 15.04 7.27
N ASN A 114 -5.80 14.57 7.34
CA ASN A 114 -4.66 15.40 7.69
C ASN A 114 -4.52 16.57 6.70
N ARG A 115 -4.64 16.31 5.40
CA ARG A 115 -4.58 17.35 4.36
C ARG A 115 -5.72 18.35 4.48
N MET A 116 -6.94 17.87 4.69
CA MET A 116 -8.10 18.73 4.94
C MET A 116 -7.85 19.65 6.15
N ALA A 117 -7.31 19.11 7.24
CA ALA A 117 -7.02 19.88 8.45
C ALA A 117 -5.91 20.93 8.23
N ILE A 118 -4.81 20.56 7.55
CA ILE A 118 -3.73 21.49 7.21
C ILE A 118 -4.24 22.64 6.34
N LEU A 119 -5.12 22.38 5.37
CA LEU A 119 -5.72 23.42 4.53
C LEU A 119 -6.59 24.41 5.34
N GLN A 120 -7.19 23.96 6.43
CA GLN A 120 -7.98 24.83 7.32
C GLN A 120 -7.09 25.68 8.23
N ASN A 121 -6.04 25.10 8.80
CA ASN A 121 -5.08 25.82 9.64
C ASN A 121 -3.71 25.12 9.65
N ALA A 122 -2.85 25.53 8.73
CA ALA A 122 -1.54 24.91 8.54
C ALA A 122 -0.65 25.02 9.79
N GLU A 123 -0.60 26.19 10.43
CA GLU A 123 0.27 26.44 11.58
C GLU A 123 -0.07 25.53 12.78
N TYR A 124 -1.36 25.35 13.06
CA TYR A 124 -1.81 24.52 14.17
C TYR A 124 -1.68 23.03 13.84
N PHE A 125 -2.25 22.59 12.71
CA PHE A 125 -2.36 21.17 12.40
C PHE A 125 -1.02 20.55 12.00
N GLU A 126 -0.17 21.25 11.23
CA GLU A 126 1.15 20.72 10.87
C GLU A 126 2.03 20.52 12.11
N LYS A 127 2.01 21.49 13.04
CA LYS A 127 2.76 21.40 14.29
C LYS A 127 2.27 20.25 15.17
N LYS A 128 0.95 20.07 15.27
CA LYS A 128 0.33 18.99 16.06
C LYS A 128 0.62 17.62 15.45
N ASN A 129 0.41 17.46 14.15
CA ASN A 129 0.59 16.19 13.45
C ASN A 129 2.07 15.78 13.37
N ARG A 130 3.00 16.74 13.28
CA ARG A 130 4.43 16.43 13.40
C ARG A 130 4.83 15.89 14.78
N ARG A 131 4.16 16.35 15.85
CA ARG A 131 4.47 15.93 17.23
C ARG A 131 3.77 14.62 17.63
N TYR A 132 2.53 14.45 17.20
CA TYR A 132 1.65 13.36 17.63
C TYR A 132 1.29 12.37 16.52
N GLY A 133 1.80 12.54 15.30
CA GLY A 133 1.50 11.68 14.16
C GLY A 133 1.84 10.21 14.41
N TRP A 134 2.90 9.93 15.16
CA TRP A 134 3.29 8.56 15.54
C TRP A 134 2.19 7.85 16.36
N ILE A 135 1.43 8.58 17.20
CA ILE A 135 0.30 8.02 17.95
C ILE A 135 -0.78 7.59 16.98
N ILE A 136 -1.08 8.42 15.98
CA ILE A 136 -2.08 8.11 14.94
C ILE A 136 -1.66 6.86 14.16
N MET A 137 -0.39 6.75 13.78
CA MET A 137 0.16 5.55 13.11
C MET A 137 0.04 4.29 14.00
N CYS A 138 0.37 4.39 15.29
CA CYS A 138 0.18 3.29 16.23
C CYS A 138 -1.29 2.88 16.33
N VAL A 139 -2.23 3.83 16.39
CA VAL A 139 -3.66 3.53 16.40
C VAL A 139 -4.09 2.84 15.11
N ILE A 140 -3.61 3.28 13.94
CA ILE A 140 -3.89 2.63 12.66
C ILE A 140 -3.40 1.17 12.64
N MET A 141 -2.23 0.88 13.21
CA MET A 141 -1.71 -0.49 13.29
C MET A 141 -2.42 -1.36 14.34
N LEU A 142 -2.73 -0.80 15.51
CA LEU A 142 -3.22 -1.58 16.64
C LEU A 142 -4.74 -1.77 16.60
N CYS A 143 -5.51 -0.79 16.13
CA CYS A 143 -6.96 -0.87 16.12
C CYS A 143 -7.51 -2.06 15.30
N PRO A 144 -6.97 -2.39 14.11
CA PRO A 144 -7.44 -3.53 13.33
C PRO A 144 -7.13 -4.88 13.98
N ILE A 145 -6.24 -4.95 14.99
CA ILE A 145 -5.98 -6.19 15.73
C ILE A 145 -7.28 -6.71 16.36
N ALA A 146 -8.14 -5.83 16.88
CA ALA A 146 -9.42 -6.24 17.46
C ALA A 146 -10.34 -6.95 16.44
N ALA A 147 -10.26 -6.55 15.16
CA ALA A 147 -11.04 -7.17 14.08
C ALA A 147 -10.37 -8.44 13.53
N THR A 148 -9.04 -8.53 13.55
CA THR A 148 -8.29 -9.66 12.97
C THR A 148 -7.83 -10.68 14.01
N TYR A 149 -8.06 -10.45 15.29
CA TYR A 149 -7.67 -11.36 16.36
C TYR A 149 -8.38 -12.70 16.25
N GLU A 150 -9.69 -12.71 15.95
CA GLU A 150 -10.43 -13.95 15.74
C GLU A 150 -9.88 -14.76 14.55
N VAL A 151 -9.47 -14.08 13.47
CA VAL A 151 -8.84 -14.72 12.30
C VAL A 151 -7.55 -15.44 12.69
N PHE A 152 -6.76 -14.83 13.57
CA PHE A 152 -5.49 -15.39 14.03
C PHE A 152 -5.69 -16.66 14.90
N LEU A 153 -6.80 -16.77 15.63
CA LEU A 153 -7.08 -17.92 16.47
C LEU A 153 -7.53 -19.17 15.68
N HIS A 154 -7.99 -19.00 14.45
CA HIS A 154 -8.41 -20.11 13.61
C HIS A 154 -7.23 -20.83 12.97
N ASP A 155 -7.40 -22.12 12.71
CA ASP A 155 -6.45 -22.91 11.92
C ASP A 155 -6.24 -22.28 10.55
N ALA A 156 -4.99 -22.26 10.09
CA ALA A 156 -4.57 -21.78 8.79
C ALA A 156 -3.47 -22.69 8.24
N TYR A 157 -3.73 -23.33 7.10
CA TYR A 157 -2.81 -24.30 6.49
C TYR A 157 -2.91 -24.25 4.95
N TYR A 158 -1.86 -24.72 4.27
CA TYR A 158 -1.89 -24.81 2.82
C TYR A 158 -2.49 -26.14 2.36
N LYS A 159 -3.45 -26.09 1.44
CA LYS A 159 -4.02 -27.28 0.81
C LYS A 159 -3.81 -27.23 -0.69
N TYR A 160 -3.35 -28.35 -1.24
CA TYR A 160 -3.23 -28.54 -2.68
C TYR A 160 -4.62 -28.75 -3.31
N ILE A 161 -4.89 -28.03 -4.40
CA ILE A 161 -6.11 -28.19 -5.18
C ILE A 161 -5.78 -28.85 -6.53
N PRO A 162 -6.18 -30.12 -6.75
CA PRO A 162 -5.86 -30.85 -7.98
C PRO A 162 -6.42 -30.23 -9.26
N SER A 163 -7.57 -29.55 -9.18
CA SER A 163 -8.22 -28.95 -10.36
C SER A 163 -7.47 -27.74 -10.93
N THR A 164 -6.73 -27.02 -10.09
CA THR A 164 -5.97 -25.83 -10.48
C THR A 164 -4.45 -26.05 -10.42
N ASN A 165 -3.98 -27.21 -9.97
CA ASN A 165 -2.56 -27.55 -9.81
C ASN A 165 -1.76 -26.59 -8.90
N ASN A 166 -2.43 -25.97 -7.92
CA ASN A 166 -1.88 -24.89 -7.09
C ASN A 166 -2.19 -25.13 -5.61
N TYR A 167 -1.41 -24.49 -4.71
CA TYR A 167 -1.67 -24.49 -3.26
C TYR A 167 -2.45 -23.24 -2.84
N TYR A 168 -3.43 -23.39 -1.95
CA TYR A 168 -4.17 -22.28 -1.36
C TYR A 168 -4.12 -22.32 0.16
N VAL A 169 -4.11 -21.14 0.78
CA VAL A 169 -4.33 -21.02 2.23
C VAL A 169 -5.81 -21.30 2.50
N TYR A 170 -6.07 -22.33 3.29
CA TYR A 170 -7.38 -22.60 3.88
C TYR A 170 -7.34 -22.18 5.34
N SER A 171 -8.45 -21.61 5.80
CA SER A 171 -8.68 -21.35 7.21
C SER A 171 -10.05 -21.87 7.62
N GLY A 172 -10.17 -22.28 8.88
CA GLY A 172 -11.46 -22.65 9.50
C GLY A 172 -12.42 -21.47 9.67
N CYS A 173 -11.96 -20.23 9.42
CA CYS A 173 -12.79 -19.03 9.53
C CYS A 173 -13.67 -18.83 8.28
N SER A 174 -14.92 -18.41 8.50
CA SER A 174 -15.87 -18.04 7.43
C SER A 174 -15.36 -16.82 6.66
N SER A 175 -14.76 -17.05 5.49
CA SER A 175 -14.25 -15.97 4.62
C SER A 175 -15.33 -14.92 4.24
N PRO A 176 -16.61 -15.27 4.02
CA PRO A 176 -17.67 -14.28 3.75
C PRO A 176 -17.91 -13.29 4.89
N ASP A 177 -17.83 -13.73 6.15
CA ASP A 177 -18.07 -12.87 7.31
C ASP A 177 -16.92 -11.88 7.53
N LEU A 178 -15.68 -12.34 7.33
CA LEU A 178 -14.49 -11.48 7.34
C LEU A 178 -14.55 -10.41 6.25
N LEU A 179 -14.90 -10.81 5.03
CA LEU A 179 -15.07 -9.88 3.90
C LEU A 179 -16.22 -8.90 4.13
N LYS A 180 -17.29 -9.32 4.81
CA LYS A 180 -18.41 -8.45 5.19
C LYS A 180 -17.97 -7.37 6.17
N GLN A 181 -17.25 -7.73 7.24
CA GLN A 181 -16.75 -6.76 8.22
C GLN A 181 -15.76 -5.78 7.57
N LEU A 182 -14.80 -6.31 6.80
CA LEU A 182 -13.83 -5.50 6.06
C LEU A 182 -14.52 -4.53 5.09
N PHE A 183 -15.53 -5.00 4.36
CA PHE A 183 -16.28 -4.16 3.43
C PHE A 183 -16.94 -2.96 4.11
N TYR A 184 -17.60 -3.16 5.27
CA TYR A 184 -18.20 -2.04 6.00
C TYR A 184 -17.16 -1.02 6.44
N PHE A 185 -16.00 -1.49 6.92
CA PHE A 185 -14.89 -0.61 7.27
C PHE A 185 -14.37 0.18 6.05
N MET A 186 -14.15 -0.50 4.92
CA MET A 186 -13.72 0.12 3.67
C MET A 186 -14.70 1.20 3.20
N CYS A 187 -16.01 0.97 3.30
CA CYS A 187 -17.03 1.97 2.98
C CYS A 187 -16.94 3.22 3.86
N VAL A 188 -16.71 3.06 5.17
CA VAL A 188 -16.55 4.19 6.09
C VAL A 188 -15.30 5.00 5.73
N CYS A 189 -14.16 4.33 5.54
CA CYS A 189 -12.90 5.00 5.16
C CYS A 189 -13.02 5.71 3.81
N LEU A 190 -13.64 5.07 2.82
CA LEU A 190 -13.87 5.65 1.50
C LEU A 190 -14.77 6.89 1.59
N SER A 191 -15.85 6.82 2.35
CA SER A 191 -16.77 7.96 2.54
C SER A 191 -16.07 9.16 3.15
N LEU A 192 -15.31 8.95 4.23
CA LEU A 192 -14.55 10.01 4.90
C LEU A 192 -13.44 10.60 4.00
N THR A 193 -12.78 9.74 3.22
CA THR A 193 -11.76 10.16 2.24
C THR A 193 -12.38 11.04 1.16
N THR A 194 -13.50 10.61 0.58
CA THR A 194 -14.21 11.37 -0.46
C THR A 194 -14.71 12.71 0.06
N VAL A 195 -15.34 12.74 1.25
CA VAL A 195 -15.78 14.00 1.88
C VAL A 195 -14.61 14.96 2.10
N SER A 196 -13.48 14.45 2.59
CA SER A 196 -12.27 15.26 2.81
C SER A 196 -11.74 15.84 1.51
N ASN A 197 -11.66 15.02 0.46
CA ASN A 197 -11.20 15.44 -0.86
C ASN A 197 -12.15 16.46 -1.51
N CYS A 198 -13.46 16.25 -1.41
CA CYS A 198 -14.45 17.22 -1.88
C CYS A 198 -14.32 18.56 -1.16
N PHE A 199 -14.08 18.57 0.15
CA PHE A 199 -13.85 19.80 0.91
C PHE A 199 -12.59 20.53 0.44
N VAL A 200 -11.48 19.80 0.29
CA VAL A 200 -10.21 20.36 -0.21
C VAL A 200 -10.40 20.95 -1.60
N PHE A 201 -11.07 20.22 -2.51
CA PHE A 201 -11.36 20.69 -3.86
C PHE A 201 -12.21 21.97 -3.86
N ALA A 202 -13.30 22.00 -3.09
CA ALA A 202 -14.15 23.18 -2.96
C ALA A 202 -13.34 24.39 -2.48
N LYS A 203 -12.51 24.21 -1.43
CA LYS A 203 -11.66 25.29 -0.93
C LYS A 203 -10.66 25.80 -1.99
N LEU A 204 -10.03 24.91 -2.74
CA LEU A 204 -9.11 25.29 -3.83
C LEU A 204 -9.81 26.03 -4.98
N CYS A 205 -11.07 25.69 -5.27
CA CYS A 205 -11.86 26.37 -6.31
C CYS A 205 -12.38 27.74 -5.85
N PHE A 206 -12.85 27.85 -4.60
CA PHE A 206 -13.53 29.05 -4.11
C PHE A 206 -12.63 30.07 -3.42
N PHE A 207 -11.45 29.67 -2.90
CA PHE A 207 -10.55 30.56 -2.16
C PHE A 207 -9.12 30.50 -2.74
N PRO A 208 -8.82 31.27 -3.80
CA PRO A 208 -7.53 31.22 -4.51
C PRO A 208 -6.34 31.85 -3.76
N LEU A 209 -6.51 32.21 -2.48
CA LEU A 209 -5.53 32.96 -1.67
C LEU A 209 -4.49 32.06 -0.98
N THR A 210 -4.69 30.74 -0.93
CA THR A 210 -3.75 29.78 -0.31
C THR A 210 -2.58 29.48 -1.26
N PRO A 211 -1.34 29.25 -0.78
CA PRO A 211 -0.19 28.87 -1.61
C PRO A 211 -0.48 27.65 -2.50
N ARG A 212 -0.88 27.96 -3.74
CA ARG A 212 -1.62 27.06 -4.64
C ARG A 212 -0.85 25.82 -5.07
N ASN A 213 0.49 25.87 -5.11
CA ASN A 213 1.28 24.85 -5.81
C ASN A 213 1.41 23.54 -5.00
N LEU A 214 1.86 23.61 -3.75
CA LEU A 214 2.06 22.41 -2.91
C LEU A 214 0.74 21.75 -2.53
N GLU A 215 -0.27 22.55 -2.19
CA GLU A 215 -1.58 22.03 -1.76
C GLU A 215 -2.35 21.37 -2.89
N THR A 216 -2.27 21.93 -4.11
CA THR A 216 -2.88 21.31 -5.31
C THR A 216 -2.18 20.01 -5.66
N GLU A 217 -0.85 19.96 -5.56
CA GLU A 217 -0.06 18.73 -5.75
C GLU A 217 -0.53 17.64 -4.76
N PHE A 218 -0.67 17.96 -3.47
CA PHE A 218 -1.17 17.01 -2.46
C PHE A 218 -2.64 16.63 -2.65
N PHE A 219 -3.49 17.52 -3.15
CA PHE A 219 -4.87 17.19 -3.49
C PHE A 219 -4.92 16.09 -4.57
N PHE A 220 -4.17 16.26 -5.66
CA PHE A 220 -4.12 15.26 -6.74
C PHE A 220 -3.67 13.89 -6.24
N VAL A 221 -2.66 13.85 -5.37
CA VAL A 221 -2.24 12.60 -4.73
C VAL A 221 -3.40 11.93 -3.97
N SER A 222 -4.15 12.70 -3.18
CA SER A 222 -5.25 12.14 -2.37
C SER A 222 -6.41 11.66 -3.24
N PHE A 223 -6.70 12.41 -4.30
CA PHE A 223 -7.72 12.08 -5.27
C PHE A 223 -7.41 10.76 -5.98
N MET A 224 -6.18 10.58 -6.46
CA MET A 224 -5.76 9.34 -7.11
C MET A 224 -5.79 8.13 -6.16
N SER A 225 -5.39 8.31 -4.90
CA SER A 225 -5.54 7.27 -3.87
C SER A 225 -7.01 6.91 -3.63
N SER A 226 -7.93 7.88 -3.64
CA SER A 226 -9.37 7.61 -3.45
C SER A 226 -10.00 6.82 -4.59
N ASN A 227 -9.54 7.01 -5.83
CA ASN A 227 -9.94 6.17 -6.97
C ASN A 227 -9.48 4.72 -6.78
N THR A 228 -8.24 4.53 -6.31
CA THR A 228 -7.70 3.19 -6.03
C THR A 228 -8.47 2.49 -4.90
N LEU A 229 -8.81 3.21 -3.82
CA LEU A 229 -9.68 2.69 -2.75
C LEU A 229 -11.07 2.31 -3.27
N THR A 230 -11.63 3.10 -4.18
CA THR A 230 -12.95 2.82 -4.76
C THR A 230 -12.93 1.50 -5.53
N ILE A 231 -11.92 1.30 -6.38
CA ILE A 231 -11.72 0.05 -7.13
C ILE A 231 -11.57 -1.12 -6.16
N GLY A 232 -10.73 -0.99 -5.13
CA GLY A 232 -10.55 -2.03 -4.12
C GLY A 232 -11.85 -2.39 -3.40
N THR A 233 -12.64 -1.39 -3.01
CA THR A 233 -13.93 -1.60 -2.31
C THR A 233 -14.94 -2.33 -3.19
N VAL A 234 -15.01 -1.98 -4.48
CA VAL A 234 -15.89 -2.65 -5.45
C VAL A 234 -15.48 -4.10 -5.66
N LEU A 235 -14.17 -4.39 -5.76
CA LEU A 235 -13.68 -5.76 -5.88
C LEU A 235 -13.94 -6.58 -4.60
N THR A 236 -13.76 -5.99 -3.42
CA THR A 236 -14.09 -6.66 -2.15
C THR A 236 -15.59 -6.98 -2.06
N TYR A 237 -16.47 -6.08 -2.52
CA TYR A 237 -17.90 -6.34 -2.64
C TYR A 237 -18.21 -7.47 -3.63
N GLY A 238 -17.55 -7.46 -4.79
CA GLY A 238 -17.65 -8.51 -5.81
C GLY A 238 -17.27 -9.88 -5.25
N MET A 239 -16.13 -9.97 -4.56
CA MET A 239 -15.64 -11.19 -3.92
C MET A 239 -16.57 -11.69 -2.82
N ARG A 240 -17.13 -10.77 -2.01
CA ARG A 240 -18.13 -11.11 -0.99
C ARG A 240 -19.42 -11.70 -1.57
N SER A 241 -19.86 -11.16 -2.70
CA SER A 241 -21.13 -11.54 -3.34
C SER A 241 -20.99 -12.74 -4.29
N ALA A 242 -19.76 -13.10 -4.64
CA ALA A 242 -19.47 -14.17 -5.58
C ALA A 242 -19.60 -15.55 -4.91
N THR A 243 -20.30 -16.46 -5.57
CA THR A 243 -20.25 -17.88 -5.20
C THR A 243 -18.98 -18.53 -5.77
N PRO A 244 -18.32 -19.44 -5.01
CA PRO A 244 -17.14 -20.14 -5.48
C PRO A 244 -17.36 -20.84 -6.82
N GLY A 245 -16.39 -20.72 -7.73
CA GLY A 245 -16.45 -21.33 -9.07
C GLY A 245 -17.19 -20.51 -10.14
N THR A 246 -17.76 -19.35 -9.78
CA THR A 246 -18.30 -18.40 -10.78
C THR A 246 -17.20 -17.55 -11.43
N LEU A 247 -17.48 -17.02 -12.63
CA LEU A 247 -16.59 -16.08 -13.31
C LEU A 247 -16.24 -14.88 -12.42
N LEU A 248 -17.22 -14.37 -11.66
CA LEU A 248 -17.03 -13.25 -10.74
C LEU A 248 -15.99 -13.59 -9.67
N PHE A 249 -16.04 -14.79 -9.09
CA PHE A 249 -15.09 -15.24 -8.08
C PHE A 249 -13.66 -15.33 -8.64
N GLU A 250 -13.48 -15.98 -9.79
CA GLU A 250 -12.15 -16.15 -10.40
C GLU A 250 -11.54 -14.82 -10.86
N VAL A 251 -12.35 -13.91 -11.41
CA VAL A 251 -11.88 -12.57 -11.80
C VAL A 251 -11.44 -11.74 -10.57
N ASN A 252 -12.25 -11.72 -9.51
CA ASN A 252 -11.91 -10.96 -8.30
C ASN A 252 -10.66 -11.51 -7.61
N LYS A 253 -10.49 -12.82 -7.60
CA LYS A 253 -9.31 -13.50 -7.04
C LYS A 253 -8.00 -13.08 -7.74
N ILE A 254 -8.05 -12.81 -9.05
CA ILE A 254 -6.89 -12.32 -9.81
C ILE A 254 -6.69 -10.82 -9.62
N LEU A 255 -7.78 -10.03 -9.60
CA LEU A 255 -7.69 -8.56 -9.55
C LEU A 255 -7.41 -8.00 -8.16
N LEU A 256 -7.88 -8.63 -7.09
CA LEU A 256 -7.71 -8.14 -5.71
C LEU A 256 -6.23 -7.97 -5.32
N PRO A 257 -5.33 -8.95 -5.57
CA PRO A 257 -3.91 -8.77 -5.34
C PRO A 257 -3.35 -7.59 -6.15
N VAL A 258 -3.67 -7.51 -7.44
CA VAL A 258 -3.18 -6.42 -8.32
C VAL A 258 -3.59 -5.05 -7.80
N VAL A 259 -4.84 -4.89 -7.36
CA VAL A 259 -5.30 -3.61 -6.80
C VAL A 259 -4.65 -3.32 -5.45
N SER A 260 -4.41 -4.34 -4.63
CA SER A 260 -3.61 -4.20 -3.40
C SER A 260 -2.19 -3.71 -3.71
N ASP A 261 -1.57 -4.19 -4.79
CA ASP A 261 -0.23 -3.74 -5.20
C ASP A 261 -0.24 -2.30 -5.70
N VAL A 262 -1.20 -1.94 -6.56
CA VAL A 262 -1.39 -0.55 -7.02
C VAL A 262 -1.60 0.38 -5.82
N LEU A 263 -2.36 -0.07 -4.82
CA LEU A 263 -2.60 0.69 -3.59
C LEU A 263 -1.37 0.77 -2.70
N SER A 264 -0.41 -0.15 -2.83
CA SER A 264 0.84 -0.16 -2.06
C SER A 264 2.01 0.56 -2.75
N LEU A 265 1.94 0.70 -4.08
CA LEU A 265 3.06 1.10 -4.94
C LEU A 265 2.85 2.43 -5.68
N ASN A 266 1.64 3.01 -5.66
CA ASN A 266 1.39 4.28 -6.34
C ASN A 266 1.98 5.52 -5.64
N GLN A 267 2.29 5.42 -4.35
CA GLN A 267 2.79 6.49 -3.49
C GLN A 267 4.07 7.17 -4.02
N PRO A 268 5.13 6.45 -4.42
CA PRO A 268 6.32 7.08 -4.98
C PRO A 268 6.05 7.83 -6.27
N PHE A 269 5.14 7.35 -7.13
CA PHE A 269 4.75 8.08 -8.33
C PHE A 269 4.07 9.40 -7.98
N TYR A 270 3.21 9.39 -6.97
CA TYR A 270 2.57 10.60 -6.49
C TYR A 270 3.57 11.64 -5.99
N LEU A 271 4.60 11.21 -5.26
CA LEU A 271 5.65 12.09 -4.76
C LEU A 271 6.55 12.61 -5.89
N ILE A 272 6.89 11.78 -6.86
CA ILE A 272 7.76 12.16 -7.98
C ILE A 272 7.03 13.04 -8.99
N PHE A 273 5.79 12.73 -9.37
CA PHE A 273 5.07 13.49 -10.39
C PHE A 273 4.57 14.83 -9.88
N TYR A 274 4.02 14.85 -8.66
CA TYR A 274 3.35 16.02 -8.15
C TYR A 274 4.29 16.89 -7.30
N HIS A 275 5.09 16.36 -6.39
CA HIS A 275 5.87 17.21 -5.46
C HIS A 275 7.19 17.74 -6.08
N LYS A 276 7.17 18.96 -6.64
CA LYS A 276 8.33 19.56 -7.36
C LYS A 276 9.67 19.53 -6.59
N PRO A 277 9.73 19.85 -5.29
CA PRO A 277 10.99 19.81 -4.54
C PRO A 277 11.57 18.40 -4.42
N ALA A 278 10.68 17.42 -4.19
CA ALA A 278 11.10 16.02 -4.10
C ALA A 278 11.52 15.49 -5.48
N ARG A 279 10.80 15.86 -6.53
CA ARG A 279 11.15 15.52 -7.92
C ARG A 279 12.55 16.01 -8.30
N LYS A 280 12.88 17.26 -7.98
CA LYS A 280 14.20 17.83 -8.27
C LYS A 280 15.31 17.07 -7.54
N LEU A 281 15.14 16.86 -6.24
CA LEU A 281 16.06 16.09 -5.41
C LEU A 281 16.24 14.64 -5.91
N PHE A 282 15.15 14.04 -6.39
CA PHE A 282 15.15 12.69 -6.95
C PHE A 282 15.94 12.60 -8.27
N PHE A 283 15.70 13.52 -9.20
CA PHE A 283 16.44 13.56 -10.46
C PHE A 283 17.92 13.89 -10.26
N ASP A 284 18.26 14.79 -9.32
CA ASP A 284 19.65 15.11 -8.99
C ASP A 284 20.40 13.86 -8.51
N ILE A 285 19.75 13.02 -7.69
CA ILE A 285 20.35 11.79 -7.17
C ILE A 285 20.43 10.68 -8.21
N ILE A 286 19.40 10.49 -9.04
CA ILE A 286 19.49 9.57 -10.18
C ILE A 286 20.65 10.00 -11.08
N HIS A 287 20.75 11.29 -11.38
CA HIS A 287 21.83 11.83 -12.17
C HIS A 287 23.18 11.58 -11.50
N GLU A 288 23.29 11.70 -10.17
CA GLU A 288 24.53 11.46 -9.43
C GLU A 288 24.90 9.97 -9.35
N VAL A 289 23.92 9.08 -9.17
CA VAL A 289 24.11 7.61 -9.21
C VAL A 289 24.53 7.16 -10.60
N PHE A 290 23.86 7.62 -11.66
CA PHE A 290 24.27 7.34 -13.04
C PHE A 290 25.65 7.93 -13.34
N ARG A 291 25.96 9.13 -12.85
CA ARG A 291 27.28 9.73 -13.00
C ARG A 291 28.34 8.94 -12.24
N CYS A 292 28.06 8.39 -11.06
CA CYS A 292 28.99 7.51 -10.32
C CYS A 292 29.16 6.12 -10.95
N LEU A 293 28.11 5.57 -11.57
CA LEU A 293 28.18 4.32 -12.33
C LEU A 293 28.98 4.48 -13.62
N CYS A 294 28.89 5.65 -14.27
CA CYS A 294 29.67 5.97 -15.48
C CYS A 294 31.06 6.57 -15.19
N CYS A 295 31.30 7.14 -14.00
CA CYS A 295 32.59 7.70 -13.61
C CYS A 295 33.11 7.04 -12.33
N ARG A 296 34.10 6.16 -12.54
CA ARG A 296 34.86 5.43 -11.51
C ARG A 296 35.80 6.36 -10.70
N LYS A 297 35.28 7.42 -10.06
CA LYS A 297 36.04 8.22 -9.08
C LYS A 297 35.12 8.98 -8.09
N PRO A 298 35.31 8.81 -6.76
CA PRO A 298 34.52 9.53 -5.77
C PRO A 298 35.06 10.96 -5.58
N ARG A 299 34.18 11.96 -5.51
CA ARG A 299 34.47 13.23 -4.84
C ARG A 299 33.25 13.68 -4.03
N GLY A 300 33.55 14.28 -2.88
CA GLY A 300 32.61 14.62 -1.82
C GLY A 300 31.39 15.42 -2.26
N ILE A 301 30.27 15.04 -1.67
CA ILE A 301 28.94 15.66 -1.77
C ILE A 301 29.05 17.15 -1.42
N ARG A 302 28.71 18.04 -2.35
CA ARG A 302 28.54 19.46 -2.05
C ARG A 302 27.15 19.70 -1.44
N PRO A 303 27.04 20.55 -0.40
CA PRO A 303 25.75 20.91 0.15
C PRO A 303 24.97 21.75 -0.86
N VAL A 304 23.82 21.25 -1.31
CA VAL A 304 22.81 22.04 -2.01
C VAL A 304 21.94 22.69 -0.94
N ASP A 305 22.05 24.01 -0.81
CA ASP A 305 21.15 24.84 -0.03
C ASP A 305 19.77 24.84 -0.69
N VAL A 306 18.80 24.25 0.00
CA VAL A 306 17.39 24.36 -0.35
C VAL A 306 16.65 24.83 0.90
N THR A 307 16.45 26.14 0.98
CA THR A 307 15.52 26.75 1.94
C THR A 307 14.10 26.44 1.46
N ILE A 308 13.40 25.55 2.16
CA ILE A 308 11.98 25.26 1.92
C ILE A 308 11.21 25.88 3.09
N LEU A 309 10.40 26.90 2.78
CA LEU A 309 9.26 27.35 3.59
C LEU A 309 8.07 26.44 3.28
#